data_AF-A0AAF0J0S4-F1
#
_entry.id   AF-A0AAF0J0S4-F1
#
_cell.length_a   1.000
_cell.length_b   1.000
_cell.length_c   1.000
_cell.angle_alpha   90.00
_cell.angle_beta   90.00
_cell.angle_gamma   90.00
#
_symmetry.space_group_name_H-M   'P 1'
#
loop_
_entity.id
_entity.type
_entity.pdbx_description
1 polymer ?
#
loop_
_entity_poly.entity_id
_entity_poly.type
_entity_poly.pdbx_seq_one_letter_code
_entity_poly.pdbx_strand_id
1 'polypeptide(L)'
;MSASDAEDEREAARKHLFLTELFGIHPRALVDSLVVSANEHLYLLGSQLEQNVREHLGDSAEADRDAEQGVHAITTLLEHAIDHTMDTFELYCLRSVFAVTSEQSRWVTMSHHRGLDLRPTASTEDVKVNEVSKDIQANMMSDVEDQLRRRIACARATQHRLAQAEAASKVLLERAQAAEKAYAFIIKGAKGLCANGEEPAAALINMADEVSSSVYSVMEALDALRGSDPLRVPLLCTQNPTQDSEDAVVDDRREWEKGRDEYLNWEANRILASMKRTGASV
;
A
#
# COMPACT_ATOMS: atom_id res chain seq x y z
N MET A 1 1.00 45.73 2.65
CA MET A 1 0.06 44.70 3.14
C MET A 1 -0.80 45.37 4.18
N SER A 2 -2.04 45.69 3.80
CA SER A 2 -2.99 46.44 4.64
C SER A 2 -3.54 45.51 5.73
N ALA A 3 -3.98 46.06 6.85
CA ALA A 3 -4.60 45.27 7.93
C ALA A 3 -5.85 44.50 7.46
N SER A 4 -6.52 44.97 6.39
CA SER A 4 -7.64 44.29 5.75
C SER A 4 -7.24 42.97 5.08
N ASP A 5 -6.11 42.95 4.37
CA ASP A 5 -5.67 41.74 3.63
C ASP A 5 -5.39 40.58 4.60
N ALA A 6 -4.85 40.91 5.78
CA ALA A 6 -4.56 39.92 6.83
C ALA A 6 -5.82 39.38 7.53
N GLU A 7 -6.91 40.15 7.60
CA GLU A 7 -8.19 39.67 8.11
C GLU A 7 -8.90 38.76 7.10
N ASP A 8 -8.86 39.13 5.81
CA ASP A 8 -9.44 38.33 4.73
C ASP A 8 -8.73 36.96 4.60
N GLU A 9 -7.40 36.92 4.71
CA GLU A 9 -6.63 35.66 4.72
C GLU A 9 -6.99 34.76 5.91
N ARG A 10 -7.12 35.34 7.11
CA ARG A 10 -7.54 34.59 8.31
C ARG A 10 -8.95 34.05 8.18
N GLU A 11 -9.83 34.83 7.55
CA GLU A 11 -11.22 34.41 7.33
C GLU A 11 -11.32 33.31 6.28
N ALA A 12 -10.52 33.37 5.21
CA ALA A 12 -10.37 32.28 4.24
C ALA A 12 -9.83 31.00 4.89
N ALA A 13 -8.79 31.11 5.72
CA ALA A 13 -8.24 29.95 6.45
C ALA A 13 -9.28 29.29 7.37
N ARG A 14 -10.10 30.09 8.08
CA ARG A 14 -11.20 29.59 8.92
C ARG A 14 -12.27 28.85 8.13
N LYS A 15 -12.60 29.33 6.91
CA LYS A 15 -13.57 28.66 6.02
C LYS A 15 -13.10 27.25 5.63
N HIS A 16 -11.83 27.12 5.25
CA HIS A 16 -11.26 25.83 4.88
C HIS A 16 -11.17 24.86 6.06
N LEU A 17 -10.85 25.35 7.27
CA LEU A 17 -10.86 24.54 8.50
C LEU A 17 -12.25 24.00 8.81
N PHE A 18 -13.28 24.85 8.79
CA PHE A 18 -14.66 24.44 9.05
C PHE A 18 -15.13 23.35 8.08
N LEU A 19 -14.85 23.52 6.79
CA LEU A 19 -15.21 22.53 5.76
C LEU A 19 -14.44 21.22 5.95
N THR A 20 -13.14 21.30 6.25
CA THR A 20 -12.32 20.12 6.47
C THR A 20 -12.79 19.33 7.68
N GLU A 21 -13.21 20.02 8.74
CA GLU A 21 -13.77 19.40 9.92
C GLU A 21 -15.14 18.77 9.64
N LEU A 22 -16.00 19.44 8.87
CA LEU A 22 -17.31 18.93 8.49
C LEU A 22 -17.21 17.63 7.66
N PHE A 23 -16.32 17.61 6.66
CA PHE A 23 -16.17 16.46 5.78
C PHE A 23 -15.19 15.40 6.34
N GLY A 24 -14.38 15.74 7.35
CA GLY A 24 -13.29 14.91 7.85
C GLY A 24 -12.10 14.79 6.89
N ILE A 25 -12.21 15.39 5.70
CA ILE A 25 -11.19 15.43 4.65
C ILE A 25 -11.21 16.80 4.00
N HIS A 26 -10.07 17.21 3.46
CA HIS A 26 -9.98 18.49 2.76
C HIS A 26 -10.78 18.40 1.43
N PRO A 27 -11.68 19.36 1.11
CA PRO A 27 -12.52 19.28 -0.09
C PRO A 27 -11.75 19.13 -1.41
N ARG A 28 -10.56 19.75 -1.51
CA ARG A 28 -9.66 19.58 -2.66
C ARG A 28 -9.27 18.11 -2.86
N ALA A 29 -8.97 17.38 -1.78
CA ALA A 29 -8.59 15.97 -1.89
C ALA A 29 -9.72 15.08 -2.42
N LEU A 30 -10.98 15.44 -2.14
CA LEU A 30 -12.15 14.75 -2.69
C LEU A 30 -12.24 14.97 -4.20
N VAL A 31 -12.05 16.21 -4.66
CA VAL A 31 -12.05 16.53 -6.09
C VAL A 31 -10.86 15.88 -6.79
N ASP A 32 -9.65 15.97 -6.23
CA ASP A 32 -8.45 15.34 -6.79
C ASP A 32 -8.65 13.81 -6.94
N SER A 33 -9.26 13.16 -5.94
CA SER A 33 -9.57 11.73 -6.00
C SER A 33 -10.58 11.40 -7.11
N LEU A 34 -11.54 12.29 -7.38
CA LEU A 34 -12.49 12.13 -8.47
C LEU A 34 -11.81 12.26 -9.83
N VAL A 35 -10.87 13.21 -9.99
CA VAL A 35 -10.08 13.36 -11.22
C VAL A 35 -9.26 12.10 -11.49
N VAL A 36 -8.56 11.59 -10.48
CA VAL A 36 -7.82 10.32 -10.58
C VAL A 36 -8.75 9.17 -10.98
N SER A 37 -9.90 9.05 -10.31
CA SER A 37 -10.89 8.01 -10.63
C SER A 37 -11.43 8.13 -12.06
N ALA A 38 -11.67 9.34 -12.56
CA ALA A 38 -12.18 9.56 -13.93
C ALA A 38 -11.15 9.09 -14.97
N ASN A 39 -9.87 9.41 -14.76
CA ASN A 39 -8.79 9.01 -15.66
C ASN A 39 -8.55 7.50 -15.62
N GLU A 40 -8.57 6.88 -14.44
CA GLU A 40 -8.49 5.41 -14.32
C GLU A 40 -9.63 4.70 -15.07
N HIS A 41 -10.86 5.19 -14.94
CA HIS A 41 -12.01 4.61 -15.64
C HIS A 41 -11.95 4.84 -17.16
N LEU A 42 -11.38 5.95 -17.62
CA LEU A 42 -11.16 6.18 -19.04
C LEU A 42 -10.26 5.11 -19.65
N TYR A 43 -9.15 4.76 -19.00
CA TYR A 43 -8.25 3.71 -19.50
C TYR A 43 -8.91 2.33 -19.45
N LEU A 44 -9.66 2.04 -18.40
CA LEU A 44 -10.41 0.78 -18.27
C LEU A 44 -11.45 0.64 -19.39
N LEU A 45 -12.22 1.69 -19.66
CA LEU A 45 -13.20 1.73 -20.75
C LEU A 45 -12.53 1.69 -22.12
N GLY A 46 -11.37 2.33 -22.29
CA GLY A 46 -10.58 2.28 -23.51
C GLY A 46 -10.18 0.85 -23.86
N SER A 47 -9.68 0.08 -22.88
CA SER A 47 -9.34 -1.34 -23.08
C SER A 47 -10.55 -2.21 -23.40
N GLN A 48 -11.70 -1.96 -22.74
CA GLN A 48 -12.95 -2.67 -23.07
C GLN A 48 -13.47 -2.33 -24.46
N LEU A 49 -13.35 -1.07 -24.87
CA LEU A 49 -13.73 -0.63 -26.21
C LEU A 49 -12.84 -1.30 -27.26
N GLU A 50 -11.54 -1.36 -27.04
CA GLU A 50 -10.59 -2.07 -27.91
C GLU A 50 -10.96 -3.53 -28.10
N GLN A 51 -11.27 -4.23 -27.01
CA GLN A 51 -11.69 -5.62 -27.06
C GLN A 51 -13.00 -5.80 -27.86
N ASN A 52 -14.00 -4.95 -27.62
CA ASN A 52 -15.27 -4.98 -28.37
C ASN A 52 -15.08 -4.67 -29.86
N VAL A 53 -14.23 -3.69 -30.20
CA VAL A 53 -13.94 -3.33 -31.60
C VAL A 53 -13.22 -4.47 -32.31
N ARG A 54 -12.25 -5.12 -31.65
CA ARG A 54 -11.55 -6.29 -32.17
C ARG A 54 -12.52 -7.44 -32.47
N GLU A 55 -13.43 -7.74 -31.53
CA GLU A 55 -14.46 -8.77 -31.71
C GLU A 55 -15.38 -8.49 -32.92
N HIS A 56 -15.63 -7.21 -33.23
CA HIS A 56 -16.47 -6.82 -34.36
C HIS A 56 -15.73 -6.73 -35.72
N LEU A 57 -14.43 -6.39 -35.73
CA LEU A 57 -13.64 -6.29 -36.96
C LEU A 57 -13.08 -7.65 -37.43
N GLY A 58 -12.97 -8.64 -36.53
CA GLY A 58 -12.50 -10.00 -36.80
C GLY A 58 -10.97 -10.17 -36.73
N ASP A 59 -10.50 -11.42 -36.82
CA ASP A 59 -9.08 -11.80 -36.66
C ASP A 59 -8.24 -11.55 -37.92
N SER A 60 -8.10 -10.29 -38.34
CA SER A 60 -7.12 -9.88 -39.35
C SER A 60 -6.05 -8.98 -38.72
N ALA A 61 -4.80 -9.13 -39.14
CA ALA A 61 -3.71 -8.25 -38.68
C ALA A 61 -3.95 -6.77 -39.03
N GLU A 62 -4.70 -6.50 -40.10
CA GLU A 62 -5.11 -5.14 -40.46
C GLU A 62 -6.24 -4.62 -39.55
N ALA A 63 -7.16 -5.51 -39.15
CA ALA A 63 -8.25 -5.20 -38.22
C ALA A 63 -7.74 -4.87 -36.82
N ASP A 64 -6.77 -5.63 -36.31
CA ASP A 64 -6.12 -5.34 -35.02
C ASP A 64 -5.47 -3.95 -35.03
N ARG A 65 -4.69 -3.65 -36.08
CA ARG A 65 -3.98 -2.38 -36.20
C ARG A 65 -4.94 -1.19 -36.31
N ASP A 66 -6.04 -1.34 -37.05
CA ASP A 66 -7.05 -0.29 -37.20
C ASP A 66 -7.89 -0.11 -35.92
N ALA A 67 -8.17 -1.20 -35.19
CA ALA A 67 -8.84 -1.14 -33.89
C ALA A 67 -7.98 -0.41 -32.85
N GLU A 68 -6.70 -0.77 -32.71
CA GLU A 68 -5.75 -0.12 -31.81
C GLU A 68 -5.62 1.37 -32.14
N GLN A 69 -5.42 1.72 -33.41
CA GLN A 69 -5.23 3.10 -33.83
C GLN A 69 -6.50 3.95 -33.64
N GLY A 70 -7.67 3.41 -33.96
CA GLY A 70 -8.95 4.09 -33.80
C GLY A 70 -9.30 4.31 -32.33
N VAL A 71 -9.12 3.29 -31.50
CA VAL A 71 -9.39 3.39 -30.05
C VAL A 71 -8.41 4.32 -29.39
N HIS A 72 -7.12 4.25 -29.74
CA HIS A 72 -6.12 5.17 -29.22
C HIS A 72 -6.43 6.65 -29.56
N ALA A 73 -6.92 6.92 -30.77
CA ALA A 73 -7.35 8.27 -31.15
C ALA A 73 -8.56 8.75 -30.31
N ILE A 74 -9.54 7.86 -30.06
CA ILE A 74 -10.71 8.16 -29.24
C ILE A 74 -10.31 8.39 -27.78
N THR A 75 -9.46 7.54 -27.21
CA THR A 75 -9.01 7.68 -25.81
C THR A 75 -8.23 8.97 -25.62
N THR A 76 -7.34 9.32 -26.55
CA THR A 76 -6.58 10.58 -26.50
C THR A 76 -7.52 11.79 -26.59
N LEU A 77 -8.55 11.73 -27.43
CA LEU A 77 -9.56 12.79 -27.52
C LEU A 77 -10.35 12.93 -26.22
N LEU A 78 -10.79 11.80 -25.65
CA LEU A 78 -11.54 11.79 -24.39
C LEU A 78 -10.67 12.26 -23.23
N GLU A 79 -9.39 11.90 -23.19
CA GLU A 79 -8.44 12.35 -22.16
C GLU A 79 -8.36 13.88 -22.13
N HIS A 80 -8.16 14.49 -23.30
CA HIS A 80 -8.16 15.96 -23.41
C HIS A 80 -9.51 16.59 -23.00
N ALA A 81 -10.63 15.97 -23.36
CA ALA A 81 -11.95 16.47 -23.01
C ALA A 81 -12.25 16.32 -21.50
N ILE A 82 -11.85 15.20 -20.90
CA ILE A 82 -12.02 14.94 -19.47
C ILE A 82 -11.13 15.89 -18.68
N ASP A 83 -9.85 16.06 -19.02
CA ASP A 83 -8.96 17.01 -18.34
C ASP A 83 -9.57 18.41 -18.30
N HIS A 84 -10.02 18.93 -19.45
CA HIS A 84 -10.60 20.27 -19.51
C HIS A 84 -11.92 20.41 -18.72
N THR A 85 -12.79 19.40 -18.80
CA THR A 85 -14.07 19.42 -18.07
C THR A 85 -13.88 19.23 -16.57
N MET A 86 -12.90 18.41 -16.16
CA MET A 86 -12.56 18.15 -14.77
C MET A 86 -11.85 19.33 -14.12
N ASP A 87 -10.99 20.07 -14.84
CA ASP A 87 -10.43 21.35 -14.37
C ASP A 87 -11.55 22.36 -14.09
N THR A 88 -12.52 22.47 -15.01
CA THR A 88 -13.67 23.36 -14.86
C THR A 88 -14.57 22.92 -13.71
N PHE A 89 -14.75 21.62 -13.55
CA PHE A 89 -15.49 21.01 -12.44
C PHE A 89 -14.79 21.27 -11.09
N GLU A 90 -13.46 21.14 -11.00
CA GLU A 90 -12.69 21.46 -9.80
C GLU A 90 -12.93 22.91 -9.37
N LEU A 91 -12.78 23.84 -10.32
CA LEU A 91 -13.02 25.26 -10.07
C LEU A 91 -14.47 25.52 -9.63
N TYR A 92 -15.44 24.86 -10.26
CA TYR A 92 -16.84 24.99 -9.87
C TYR A 92 -17.11 24.45 -8.46
N CYS A 93 -16.60 23.27 -8.14
CA CYS A 93 -16.77 22.64 -6.83
C CYS A 93 -16.16 23.49 -5.73
N LEU A 94 -14.92 23.96 -5.89
CA LEU A 94 -14.24 24.77 -4.87
C LEU A 94 -14.87 26.17 -4.73
N ARG A 95 -15.46 26.72 -5.80
CA ARG A 95 -16.06 28.06 -5.78
C ARG A 95 -17.53 28.10 -5.38
N SER A 96 -18.29 27.03 -5.61
CA SER A 96 -19.75 27.04 -5.46
C SER A 96 -20.29 25.95 -4.54
N VAL A 97 -19.74 24.73 -4.60
CA VAL A 97 -20.24 23.60 -3.79
C VAL A 97 -19.62 23.63 -2.39
N PHE A 98 -18.30 23.76 -2.32
CA PHE A 98 -17.52 23.85 -1.10
C PHE A 98 -17.27 25.30 -0.69
N ALA A 99 -18.26 26.16 -0.93
CA ALA A 99 -18.20 27.57 -0.56
C ALA A 99 -19.17 27.84 0.59
N VAL A 100 -18.65 28.40 1.68
CA VAL A 100 -19.45 28.84 2.82
C VAL A 100 -19.09 30.30 3.09
N THR A 101 -20.12 31.15 3.16
CA THR A 101 -19.90 32.56 3.50
C THR A 101 -19.59 32.70 4.99
N SER A 102 -18.88 33.76 5.35
CA SER A 102 -18.52 34.05 6.74
C SER A 102 -19.73 34.27 7.64
N GLU A 103 -20.86 34.68 7.06
CA GLU A 103 -22.13 34.79 7.76
C GLU A 103 -22.73 33.42 8.00
N GLN A 104 -22.80 32.56 6.98
CA GLN A 104 -23.31 31.19 7.10
C GLN A 104 -22.51 30.36 8.11
N SER A 105 -21.18 30.48 8.12
CA SER A 105 -20.34 29.71 9.06
C SER A 105 -20.58 30.06 10.53
N ARG A 106 -21.08 31.28 10.84
CA ARG A 106 -21.44 31.68 12.22
C ARG A 106 -22.72 31.01 12.70
N TRP A 107 -23.63 30.67 11.80
CA TRP A 107 -24.93 30.06 12.13
C TRP A 107 -24.89 28.54 12.12
N VAL A 108 -23.88 27.93 11.48
CA VAL A 108 -23.71 26.48 11.45
C VAL A 108 -22.88 26.02 12.63
N THR A 109 -23.45 25.14 13.45
CA THR A 109 -22.75 24.47 14.56
C THR A 109 -22.70 22.98 14.28
N MET A 110 -21.51 22.40 14.39
CA MET A 110 -21.33 20.96 14.21
C MET A 110 -21.75 20.20 15.48
N SER A 111 -22.13 18.93 15.31
CA SER A 111 -22.67 18.12 16.41
C SER A 111 -21.70 18.01 17.59
N HIS A 112 -20.40 17.92 17.33
CA HIS A 112 -19.34 17.85 18.34
C HIS A 112 -18.98 19.22 18.96
N HIS A 113 -19.48 20.34 18.42
CA HIS A 113 -19.39 21.65 19.07
C HIS A 113 -20.50 21.87 20.11
N ARG A 114 -21.52 20.99 20.14
CA ARG A 114 -22.65 21.13 21.05
C ARG A 114 -22.18 20.92 22.49
N GLY A 115 -22.34 21.95 23.32
CA GLY A 115 -21.89 21.95 24.72
C GLY A 115 -20.52 22.58 24.95
N LEU A 116 -19.85 23.04 23.89
CA LEU A 116 -18.59 23.77 23.97
C LEU A 116 -18.86 25.28 24.00
N ASP A 117 -19.13 25.86 25.17
CA ASP A 117 -19.20 27.32 25.32
C ASP A 117 -17.80 27.88 25.57
N LEU A 118 -17.13 28.32 24.50
CA LEU A 118 -15.78 28.91 24.54
C LEU A 118 -15.80 30.42 24.85
N ARG A 119 -16.96 30.99 25.23
CA ARG A 119 -17.01 32.37 25.69
C ARG A 119 -16.11 32.52 26.92
N PRO A 120 -15.16 33.48 26.91
CA PRO A 120 -14.34 33.73 28.09
C PRO A 120 -15.27 34.12 29.24
N THR A 121 -15.41 33.25 30.24
CA THR A 121 -16.21 33.50 31.43
C THR A 121 -15.59 34.66 32.18
N ALA A 122 -16.13 35.86 31.98
CA ALA A 122 -15.83 37.03 32.79
C ALA A 122 -16.51 36.88 34.17
N SER A 123 -16.06 35.94 34.99
CA SER A 123 -16.48 35.82 36.38
C SER A 123 -15.48 34.98 37.16
N THR A 124 -14.53 35.69 37.75
CA THR A 124 -13.67 35.25 38.84
C THR A 124 -14.56 34.86 40.02
N GLU A 125 -14.92 33.57 40.20
CA GLU A 125 -15.34 33.00 41.51
C GLU A 125 -15.56 31.46 41.49
N ASP A 126 -15.79 30.81 40.34
CA ASP A 126 -16.05 29.35 40.25
C ASP A 126 -14.80 28.45 40.11
N VAL A 127 -13.60 28.97 40.37
CA VAL A 127 -12.33 28.33 40.02
C VAL A 127 -12.08 27.00 40.76
N LYS A 128 -12.66 26.77 41.94
CA LYS A 128 -12.32 25.60 42.79
C LYS A 128 -13.05 24.30 42.46
N VAL A 129 -14.24 24.36 41.83
CA VAL A 129 -14.99 23.15 41.44
C VAL A 129 -14.51 22.61 40.08
N ASN A 130 -13.91 23.49 39.28
CA ASN A 130 -13.44 23.16 37.93
C ASN A 130 -12.04 22.52 37.91
N GLU A 131 -11.23 22.67 38.97
CA GLU A 131 -9.89 22.06 39.06
C GLU A 131 -9.96 20.53 39.21
N VAL A 132 -10.79 20.01 40.11
CA VAL A 132 -10.97 18.55 40.29
C VAL A 132 -11.55 17.89 39.04
N SER A 133 -12.46 18.59 38.34
CA SER A 133 -13.05 18.10 37.09
C SER A 133 -12.05 18.12 35.93
N LYS A 134 -11.15 19.11 35.89
CA LYS A 134 -10.06 19.19 34.91
C LYS A 134 -9.03 18.09 35.12
N ASP A 135 -8.67 17.76 36.36
CA ASP A 135 -7.72 16.67 36.65
C ASP A 135 -8.29 15.30 36.23
N ILE A 136 -9.58 15.05 36.47
CA ILE A 136 -10.26 13.82 36.02
C ILE A 136 -10.36 13.77 34.49
N GLN A 137 -10.69 14.89 33.83
CA GLN A 137 -10.73 14.97 32.37
C GLN A 137 -9.34 14.82 31.73
N ALA A 138 -8.30 15.42 32.32
CA ALA A 138 -6.92 15.30 31.86
C ALA A 138 -6.42 13.87 31.98
N ASN A 139 -6.72 13.19 33.10
CA ASN A 139 -6.37 11.78 33.28
C ASN A 139 -7.14 10.87 32.30
N MET A 140 -8.44 11.10 32.08
CA MET A 140 -9.20 10.36 31.07
C MET A 140 -8.69 10.58 29.64
N MET A 141 -8.33 11.80 29.27
CA MET A 141 -7.71 12.07 27.97
C MET A 141 -6.36 11.37 27.83
N SER A 142 -5.53 11.39 28.87
CA SER A 142 -4.25 10.66 28.89
C SER A 142 -4.46 9.16 28.70
N ASP A 143 -5.44 8.57 29.38
CA ASP A 143 -5.76 7.14 29.25
C ASP A 143 -6.25 6.78 27.84
N VAL A 144 -7.09 7.62 27.24
CA VAL A 144 -7.58 7.44 25.86
C VAL A 144 -6.44 7.59 24.85
N GLU A 145 -5.54 8.55 25.04
CA GLU A 145 -4.35 8.73 24.21
C GLU A 145 -3.43 7.52 24.29
N ASP A 146 -3.16 7.01 25.49
CA ASP A 146 -2.34 5.82 25.68
C ASP A 146 -2.99 4.57 25.07
N GLN A 147 -4.31 4.44 25.18
CA GLN A 147 -5.05 3.38 24.51
C GLN A 147 -4.93 3.49 22.98
N LEU A 148 -5.06 4.70 22.42
CA LEU A 148 -4.92 4.92 20.98
C LEU A 148 -3.49 4.63 20.51
N ARG A 149 -2.47 5.07 21.25
CA ARG A 149 -1.06 4.78 20.97
C ARG A 149 -0.78 3.28 20.96
N ARG A 150 -1.32 2.53 21.92
CA ARG A 150 -1.23 1.06 21.95
C ARG A 150 -1.91 0.44 20.73
N ARG A 151 -3.12 0.89 20.38
CA ARG A 151 -3.83 0.39 19.19
C ARG A 151 -3.07 0.67 17.90
N ILE A 152 -2.48 1.86 17.76
CA ILE A 152 -1.63 2.20 16.60
C ILE A 152 -0.37 1.33 16.57
N ALA A 153 0.28 1.11 17.71
CA ALA A 153 1.45 0.23 17.79
C ALA A 153 1.10 -1.22 17.41
N CYS A 154 -0.02 -1.75 17.91
CA CYS A 154 -0.53 -3.05 17.51
C CYS A 154 -0.84 -3.12 16.01
N ALA A 155 -1.52 -2.12 15.45
CA ALA A 155 -1.84 -2.05 14.04
C ALA A 155 -0.58 -2.02 13.15
N ARG A 156 0.44 -1.24 13.55
CA ARG A 156 1.74 -1.20 12.86
C ARG A 156 2.47 -2.53 12.95
N ALA A 157 2.46 -3.19 14.10
CA ALA A 157 3.06 -4.51 14.25
C ALA A 157 2.36 -5.56 13.37
N THR A 158 1.03 -5.54 13.29
CA THR A 158 0.28 -6.43 12.39
C THR A 158 0.54 -6.11 10.93
N GLN A 159 0.60 -4.84 10.54
CA GLN A 159 0.91 -4.42 9.18
C GLN A 159 2.32 -4.86 8.77
N HIS A 160 3.30 -4.70 9.66
CA HIS A 160 4.67 -5.16 9.41
C HIS A 160 4.74 -6.68 9.23
N ARG A 161 4.07 -7.46 10.09
CA ARG A 161 3.99 -8.92 9.95
C ARG A 161 3.29 -9.34 8.66
N LEU A 162 2.24 -8.62 8.26
CA LEU A 162 1.54 -8.88 7.00
C LEU A 162 2.45 -8.58 5.81
N ALA A 163 3.14 -7.45 5.80
CA ALA A 163 4.10 -7.11 4.75
C ALA A 163 5.22 -8.16 4.62
N GLN A 164 5.74 -8.65 5.74
CA GLN A 164 6.72 -9.75 5.76
C GLN A 164 6.12 -11.05 5.20
N ALA A 165 4.89 -11.41 5.58
CA ALA A 165 4.22 -12.60 5.08
C ALA A 165 3.88 -12.49 3.59
N GLU A 166 3.51 -11.30 3.11
CA GLU A 166 3.27 -11.02 1.70
C GLU A 166 4.56 -11.14 0.89
N ALA A 167 5.66 -10.55 1.35
CA ALA A 167 6.96 -10.68 0.73
C ALA A 167 7.42 -12.15 0.66
N ALA A 168 7.26 -12.90 1.75
CA ALA A 168 7.54 -14.34 1.77
C ALA A 168 6.66 -15.12 0.79
N SER A 169 5.36 -14.79 0.73
CA SER A 169 4.40 -15.45 -0.18
C SER A 169 4.71 -15.15 -1.65
N LYS A 170 5.15 -13.93 -1.98
CA LYS A 170 5.61 -13.56 -3.33
C LYS A 170 6.81 -14.39 -3.76
N VAL A 171 7.81 -14.53 -2.89
CA VAL A 171 8.98 -15.39 -3.16
C VAL A 171 8.58 -16.85 -3.35
N LEU A 172 7.65 -17.37 -2.55
CA LEU A 172 7.13 -18.74 -2.74
C LEU A 172 6.41 -18.91 -4.08
N LEU A 173 5.61 -17.92 -4.47
CA LEU A 173 4.87 -17.95 -5.73
C LEU A 173 5.83 -17.90 -6.92
N GLU A 174 6.84 -17.03 -6.90
CA GLU A 174 7.87 -16.97 -7.94
C GLU A 174 8.64 -18.30 -8.05
N ARG A 175 8.99 -18.92 -6.93
CA ARG A 175 9.63 -20.25 -6.91
C ARG A 175 8.72 -21.34 -7.45
N ALA A 176 7.46 -21.36 -7.05
CA ALA A 176 6.48 -22.33 -7.53
C ALA A 176 6.27 -22.19 -9.05
N GLN A 177 6.18 -20.96 -9.56
CA GLN A 177 6.11 -20.68 -10.99
C GLN A 177 7.38 -21.09 -11.74
N ALA A 178 8.57 -20.91 -11.15
CA ALA A 178 9.81 -21.37 -11.74
C ALA A 178 9.87 -22.91 -11.85
N ALA A 179 9.45 -23.61 -10.79
CA ALA A 179 9.33 -25.07 -10.81
C ALA A 179 8.28 -25.55 -11.81
N GLU A 180 7.11 -24.88 -11.88
CA GLU A 180 6.07 -25.17 -12.87
C GLU A 180 6.62 -25.04 -14.29
N LYS A 181 7.33 -23.94 -14.61
CA LYS A 181 7.96 -23.74 -15.92
C LYS A 181 8.98 -24.83 -16.24
N ALA A 182 9.81 -25.23 -15.27
CA ALA A 182 10.80 -26.30 -15.44
C ALA A 182 10.14 -27.66 -15.74
N TYR A 183 9.01 -27.97 -15.09
CA TYR A 183 8.27 -29.22 -15.30
C TYR A 183 7.16 -29.13 -16.36
N ALA A 184 6.90 -27.95 -16.94
CA ALA A 184 5.81 -27.72 -17.89
C ALA A 184 5.89 -28.66 -19.10
N PHE A 185 7.10 -28.93 -19.58
CA PHE A 185 7.34 -29.87 -20.67
C PHE A 185 6.94 -31.31 -20.29
N ILE A 186 7.31 -31.77 -19.10
CA ILE A 186 6.95 -33.12 -18.60
C ILE A 186 5.44 -33.23 -18.39
N ILE A 187 4.81 -32.20 -17.80
CA ILE A 187 3.36 -32.17 -17.57
C ILE A 187 2.61 -32.17 -18.91
N LYS A 188 3.09 -31.44 -19.92
CA LYS A 188 2.53 -31.42 -21.26
C LYS A 188 2.68 -32.76 -21.97
N GLY A 189 3.86 -33.39 -21.88
CA GLY A 189 4.11 -34.74 -22.42
C GLY A 189 3.24 -35.81 -21.76
N ALA A 190 3.12 -35.80 -20.43
CA ALA A 190 2.27 -36.73 -19.69
C ALA A 190 0.78 -36.58 -20.01
N LYS A 191 0.29 -35.35 -20.23
CA LYS A 191 -1.09 -35.10 -20.68
C LYS A 191 -1.34 -35.58 -22.12
N GLY A 192 -0.36 -35.45 -23.00
CA GLY A 192 -0.42 -36.02 -24.36
C GLY A 192 -0.51 -37.54 -24.36
N LEU A 193 0.22 -38.19 -23.46
CA LEU A 193 0.18 -39.65 -23.23
C LEU A 193 -1.21 -40.14 -22.81
N CYS A 194 -1.88 -39.44 -21.89
CA CYS A 194 -3.20 -39.84 -21.40
C CYS A 194 -4.32 -39.57 -22.41
N ALA A 195 -4.10 -38.68 -23.38
CA ALA A 195 -5.08 -38.33 -24.41
C ALA A 195 -5.06 -39.30 -25.60
N ASN A 196 -3.90 -39.89 -25.90
CA ASN A 196 -3.72 -40.78 -27.05
C ASN A 196 -3.74 -42.25 -26.59
N GLY A 197 -4.92 -42.88 -26.65
CA GLY A 197 -5.08 -44.32 -26.40
C GLY A 197 -4.55 -45.21 -27.54
N GLU A 198 -3.29 -45.04 -27.95
CA GLU A 198 -2.66 -45.81 -29.03
C GLU A 198 -1.87 -47.04 -28.51
N GLU A 199 -1.79 -48.07 -29.36
CA GLU A 199 -1.28 -49.40 -29.00
C GLU A 199 0.13 -49.41 -28.39
N PRO A 200 0.36 -50.25 -27.36
CA PRO A 200 1.46 -50.07 -26.40
C PRO A 200 2.86 -50.24 -26.97
N ALA A 201 3.06 -50.96 -28.08
CA ALA A 201 4.41 -51.37 -28.52
C ALA A 201 5.18 -50.28 -29.31
N ALA A 202 4.51 -49.53 -30.20
CA ALA A 202 5.14 -48.45 -30.96
C ALA A 202 5.23 -47.16 -30.13
N ALA A 203 4.21 -46.91 -29.30
CA ALA A 203 4.20 -45.82 -28.33
C ALA A 203 5.32 -45.97 -27.28
N LEU A 204 5.65 -47.20 -26.84
CA LEU A 204 6.73 -47.45 -25.87
C LEU A 204 8.13 -47.15 -26.43
N ILE A 205 8.37 -47.41 -27.72
CA ILE A 205 9.68 -47.17 -28.35
C ILE A 205 9.86 -45.67 -28.62
N ASN A 206 8.83 -45.01 -29.16
CA ASN A 206 8.85 -43.55 -29.32
C ASN A 206 8.92 -42.84 -27.95
N MET A 207 8.28 -43.39 -26.91
CA MET A 207 8.45 -42.93 -25.53
C MET A 207 9.88 -43.10 -25.02
N ALA A 208 10.53 -44.23 -25.29
CA ALA A 208 11.90 -44.45 -24.83
C ALA A 208 12.88 -43.47 -25.50
N ASP A 209 12.65 -43.12 -26.77
CA ASP A 209 13.45 -42.11 -27.49
C ASP A 209 13.11 -40.67 -27.08
N GLU A 210 11.84 -40.32 -26.83
CA GLU A 210 11.45 -39.00 -26.29
C GLU A 210 11.90 -38.82 -24.84
N VAL A 211 11.76 -39.84 -24.00
CA VAL A 211 12.22 -39.80 -22.61
C VAL A 211 13.74 -39.77 -22.57
N SER A 212 14.46 -40.56 -23.38
CA SER A 212 15.93 -40.53 -23.42
C SER A 212 16.50 -39.21 -23.96
N SER A 213 15.86 -38.60 -24.96
CA SER A 213 16.24 -37.26 -25.42
C SER A 213 15.90 -36.17 -24.39
N SER A 214 14.83 -36.36 -23.62
CA SER A 214 14.42 -35.45 -22.56
C SER A 214 15.16 -35.67 -21.24
N VAL A 215 15.80 -36.82 -20.99
CA VAL A 215 16.49 -37.13 -19.72
C VAL A 215 17.57 -36.10 -19.41
N TYR A 216 18.31 -35.65 -20.43
CA TYR A 216 19.32 -34.60 -20.23
C TYR A 216 18.69 -33.26 -19.85
N SER A 217 17.58 -32.87 -20.49
CA SER A 217 16.83 -31.66 -20.14
C SER A 217 16.22 -31.75 -18.72
N VAL A 218 15.72 -32.92 -18.33
CA VAL A 218 15.18 -33.18 -16.99
C VAL A 218 16.29 -33.18 -15.93
N MET A 219 17.46 -33.76 -16.23
CA MET A 219 18.63 -33.72 -15.35
C MET A 219 19.15 -32.29 -15.19
N GLU A 220 19.23 -31.50 -16.26
CA GLU A 220 19.64 -30.10 -16.22
C GLU A 220 18.65 -29.24 -15.42
N ALA A 221 17.35 -29.44 -15.61
CA ALA A 221 16.30 -28.79 -14.82
C ALA A 221 16.37 -29.19 -13.34
N LEU A 222 16.64 -30.45 -13.03
CA LEU A 222 16.81 -30.94 -11.65
C LEU A 222 18.08 -30.40 -10.99
N ASP A 223 19.18 -30.26 -11.73
CA ASP A 223 20.44 -29.72 -11.19
C ASP A 223 20.33 -28.20 -10.96
N ALA A 224 19.65 -27.47 -11.86
CA ALA A 224 19.27 -26.08 -11.67
C ALA A 224 18.34 -25.88 -10.45
N LEU A 225 17.41 -26.81 -10.23
CA LEU A 225 16.53 -26.77 -9.06
C LEU A 225 17.27 -27.14 -7.76
N ARG A 226 18.19 -28.10 -7.82
CA ARG A 226 19.02 -28.52 -6.70
C ARG A 226 19.99 -27.43 -6.28
N GLY A 227 20.52 -26.67 -7.24
CA GLY A 227 21.34 -25.47 -6.97
C GLY A 227 20.54 -24.31 -6.38
N SER A 228 19.22 -24.26 -6.58
CA SER A 228 18.34 -23.20 -6.07
C SER A 228 17.58 -23.53 -4.77
N ASP A 229 17.73 -24.77 -4.25
CA ASP A 229 17.14 -25.33 -3.02
C ASP A 229 15.80 -24.68 -2.57
N PRO A 230 14.76 -24.71 -3.43
CA PRO A 230 13.60 -23.83 -3.30
C PRO A 230 12.67 -24.14 -2.11
N LEU A 231 12.80 -25.33 -1.52
CA LEU A 231 11.89 -25.88 -0.51
C LEU A 231 12.46 -25.91 0.91
N ARG A 232 13.73 -25.54 1.11
CA ARG A 232 14.44 -25.75 2.39
C ARG A 232 14.66 -24.51 3.25
N VAL A 233 14.49 -23.31 2.71
CA VAL A 233 14.78 -22.08 3.46
C VAL A 233 13.54 -21.61 4.24
N PRO A 234 13.57 -21.56 5.59
CA PRO A 234 12.50 -20.97 6.37
C PRO A 234 12.41 -19.47 6.08
N LEU A 235 11.24 -19.02 5.63
CA LEU A 235 10.98 -17.63 5.20
C LEU A 235 10.59 -16.70 6.35
N LEU A 236 10.42 -17.24 7.55
CA LEU A 236 10.38 -16.42 8.73
C LEU A 236 11.81 -16.03 9.05
N CYS A 237 12.09 -14.72 8.98
CA CYS A 237 13.24 -14.14 9.64
C CYS A 237 13.04 -14.25 11.16
N THR A 238 13.01 -15.47 11.69
CA THR A 238 13.34 -15.72 13.08
C THR A 238 14.83 -15.45 13.16
N GLN A 239 15.18 -14.20 13.44
CA GLN A 239 16.47 -13.89 14.05
C GLN A 239 16.46 -14.58 15.42
N ASN A 240 16.64 -15.90 15.44
CA ASN A 240 17.22 -16.55 16.58
C ASN A 240 18.70 -16.14 16.53
N PRO A 241 19.25 -15.54 17.59
CA PRO A 241 20.66 -15.22 17.65
C PRO A 241 21.42 -16.54 17.76
N THR A 242 21.69 -17.19 16.64
CA THR A 242 22.64 -18.29 16.58
C THR A 242 24.02 -17.68 16.69
N GLN A 243 24.57 -17.83 17.90
CA GLN A 243 26.01 -18.03 18.11
C GLN A 243 26.57 -18.96 17.03
N ASP A 244 27.82 -18.72 16.67
CA ASP A 244 28.72 -19.60 15.92
C ASP A 244 28.79 -19.37 14.40
N SER A 245 29.47 -18.29 14.03
CA SER A 245 30.39 -18.29 12.89
C SER A 245 31.56 -17.34 13.18
N GLU A 246 32.71 -17.92 13.52
CA GLU A 246 33.98 -17.23 13.82
C GLU A 246 34.66 -16.58 12.60
N ASP A 247 33.89 -16.09 11.62
CA ASP A 247 34.42 -15.34 10.47
C ASP A 247 33.80 -13.94 10.45
N ALA A 248 34.20 -13.14 11.44
CA ALA A 248 33.95 -11.70 11.42
C ALA A 248 34.89 -11.04 10.41
N VAL A 249 34.43 -10.91 9.17
CA VAL A 249 34.88 -9.81 8.31
C VAL A 249 34.53 -8.54 9.08
N VAL A 250 35.54 -7.84 9.59
CA VAL A 250 35.38 -6.56 10.31
C VAL A 250 34.87 -5.54 9.31
N ASP A 251 33.55 -5.44 9.18
CA ASP A 251 32.88 -4.38 8.46
C ASP A 251 32.98 -3.09 9.31
N ASP A 252 33.95 -2.26 8.94
CA ASP A 252 34.42 -1.03 9.62
C ASP A 252 33.39 0.12 9.61
N ARG A 253 32.17 -0.16 9.11
CA ARG A 253 31.05 0.78 9.11
C ARG A 253 30.49 0.93 10.51
N ARG A 254 30.19 2.17 10.88
CA ARG A 254 29.64 2.48 12.20
C ARG A 254 28.22 1.95 12.30
N GLU A 255 27.79 1.53 13.49
CA GLU A 255 26.54 0.78 13.67
C GLU A 255 25.28 1.56 13.23
N TRP A 256 25.35 2.89 13.16
CA TRP A 256 24.28 3.74 12.61
C TRP A 256 24.23 3.82 11.07
N GLU A 257 25.26 3.31 10.38
CA GLU A 257 25.35 3.28 8.92
C GLU A 257 24.80 1.96 8.34
N LYS A 258 24.59 0.96 9.19
CA LYS A 258 24.10 -0.38 8.81
C LYS A 258 22.57 -0.47 8.77
N GLY A 259 21.89 0.67 8.86
CA GLY A 259 20.44 0.78 8.76
C GLY A 259 19.72 0.89 10.09
N ARG A 260 18.42 1.16 10.02
CA ARG A 260 17.58 1.48 11.19
C ARG A 260 17.50 0.35 12.20
N ASP A 261 17.39 -0.89 11.74
CA ASP A 261 17.16 -2.03 12.62
C ASP A 261 18.42 -2.42 13.39
N GLU A 262 19.60 -2.32 12.77
CA GLU A 262 20.88 -2.54 13.43
C GLU A 262 21.19 -1.45 14.46
N TYR A 263 20.88 -0.19 14.14
CA TYR A 263 20.99 0.91 15.08
C TYR A 263 20.06 0.74 16.29
N LEU A 264 18.80 0.35 16.07
CA LEU A 264 17.85 0.10 17.15
C LEU A 264 18.29 -1.07 18.04
N ASN A 265 18.82 -2.14 17.46
CA ASN A 265 19.34 -3.27 18.22
C ASN A 265 20.60 -2.89 19.02
N TRP A 266 21.50 -2.08 18.43
CA TRP A 266 22.66 -1.54 19.15
C TRP A 266 22.25 -0.65 20.32
N GLU A 267 21.30 0.26 20.11
CA GLU A 267 20.85 1.17 21.16
C GLU A 267 20.09 0.44 22.27
N ALA A 268 19.26 -0.56 21.93
CA ALA A 268 18.61 -1.44 22.89
C ALA A 268 19.64 -2.21 23.74
N ASN A 269 20.68 -2.76 23.12
CA ASN A 269 21.76 -3.45 23.83
C ASN A 269 22.58 -2.49 24.70
N ARG A 270 22.80 -1.25 24.26
CA ARG A 270 23.46 -0.20 25.04
C ARG A 270 22.66 0.18 26.29
N ILE A 271 21.34 0.27 26.17
CA ILE A 271 20.43 0.55 27.29
C ILE A 271 20.40 -0.64 28.25
N LEU A 272 20.30 -1.87 27.75
CA LEU A 272 20.36 -3.07 28.60
C LEU A 272 21.71 -3.19 29.34
N ALA A 273 22.81 -2.84 28.67
CA ALA A 273 24.13 -2.82 29.30
C ALA A 273 24.26 -1.73 30.36
N SER A 274 23.65 -0.54 30.15
CA SER A 274 23.65 0.53 31.16
C SER A 274 22.78 0.17 32.36
N MET A 275 21.64 -0.50 32.15
CA MET A 275 20.76 -1.03 33.19
C MET A 275 21.44 -2.15 33.99
N LYS A 276 22.15 -3.07 33.32
CA LYS A 276 22.92 -4.13 34.00
C LYS A 276 24.06 -3.56 34.84
N ARG A 277 24.68 -2.45 34.41
CA ARG A 277 25.77 -1.77 35.13
C ARG A 277 25.26 -0.99 36.35
N THR A 278 24.04 -0.46 36.29
CA THR A 278 23.38 0.22 37.43
C THR A 278 22.73 -0.78 38.39
N GLY A 279 22.28 -1.94 37.91
CA GLY A 279 21.76 -3.01 38.76
C GLY A 279 22.82 -3.82 39.52
N ALA A 280 24.10 -3.74 39.11
CA ALA A 280 25.22 -4.42 39.77
C ALA A 280 25.90 -3.59 40.88
N SER A 281 25.44 -2.35 41.13
CA SER A 281 25.98 -1.46 42.18
C SER A 281 25.06 -1.32 43.40
N VAL A 282 24.21 -2.32 43.67
CA VAL A 282 23.36 -2.42 44.86
C VAL A 282 23.73 -3.68 45.64
#